data_AF-A0A535XPS3-F1
#
_entry.id   AF-A0A535XPS3-F1
#
_cell.length_a   1.000
_cell.length_b   1.000
_cell.length_c   1.000
_cell.angle_alpha   90.00
_cell.angle_beta   90.00
_cell.angle_gamma   90.00
#
_symmetry.space_group_name_H-M   'P 1'
#
loop_
_entity.id
_entity.type
_entity.pdbx_description
1 polymer ?
#
loop_
_entity_poly.entity_id
_entity_poly.type
_entity_poly.pdbx_seq_one_letter_code
_entity_poly.pdbx_strand_id
1 'polypeptide(L)'
;MTVTAACGTSGATSAFVSDRPTASPTSAHTFKPEVTKPTVSQAPLPAPTHVKWAIDHSDQPGRHIFELHYDGSAMGFRVVDDAGRLVIVLPIAGSGIFGPETCMAVAKTGTDTATWVGVDEATYEDLLVHAASYRVEVETIGHGTVTLPLVDTGCRRS
;
A
#
# COMPACT_ATOMS: atom_id res chain seq x y z
N MET A 1 41.33 0.67 -3.56
CA MET A 1 41.22 0.25 -2.14
C MET A 1 39.88 0.72 -1.60
N THR A 2 38.86 -0.15 -1.54
CA THR A 2 37.68 0.04 -0.69
C THR A 2 36.94 -1.28 -0.50
N VAL A 3 36.92 -1.71 0.77
CA VAL A 3 35.93 -2.44 1.58
C VAL A 3 35.09 -3.57 0.96
N THR A 4 35.30 -4.78 1.52
CA THR A 4 34.47 -5.99 1.36
C THR A 4 33.54 -6.15 2.56
N ALA A 5 32.26 -6.46 2.29
CA ALA A 5 31.24 -6.78 3.29
C ALA A 5 31.34 -8.24 3.79
N ALA A 6 30.98 -8.48 5.05
CA ALA A 6 30.96 -9.81 5.66
C ALA A 6 29.51 -10.26 5.97
N CYS A 7 29.15 -11.44 5.47
CA CYS A 7 27.96 -12.20 5.87
C CYS A 7 28.28 -13.01 7.13
N GLY A 8 27.43 -12.91 8.16
CA GLY A 8 27.49 -13.76 9.34
C GLY A 8 26.39 -14.83 9.32
N THR A 9 26.80 -16.08 9.14
CA THR A 9 26.03 -17.28 9.50
C THR A 9 26.58 -17.85 10.80
N SER A 10 25.72 -18.24 11.73
CA SER A 10 26.05 -19.27 12.74
C SER A 10 24.77 -19.91 13.25
N GLY A 11 24.62 -21.20 12.97
CA GLY A 11 23.68 -22.08 13.62
C GLY A 11 24.29 -22.70 14.88
N ALA A 12 23.42 -23.11 15.81
CA ALA A 12 23.70 -24.13 16.81
C ALA A 12 22.39 -24.83 17.22
N THR A 13 22.44 -26.15 17.24
CA THR A 13 21.38 -27.14 17.46
C THR A 13 21.18 -27.53 18.93
N SER A 14 19.92 -27.87 19.29
CA SER A 14 19.41 -28.88 20.29
C SER A 14 19.99 -28.92 21.72
N ALA A 15 19.29 -29.32 22.78
CA ALA A 15 17.93 -29.80 23.10
C ALA A 15 17.89 -29.91 24.65
N PHE A 16 16.73 -29.87 25.32
CA PHE A 16 16.43 -30.64 26.56
C PHE A 16 14.93 -30.56 26.89
N VAL A 17 14.36 -31.68 27.36
CA VAL A 17 12.93 -31.96 27.60
C VAL A 17 12.65 -32.09 29.12
N SER A 18 11.45 -31.63 29.53
CA SER A 18 10.58 -31.99 30.68
C SER A 18 11.15 -32.07 32.11
N ASP A 19 10.54 -31.32 33.05
CA ASP A 19 9.69 -31.90 34.12
C ASP A 19 9.07 -30.86 35.06
N ARG A 20 7.85 -31.15 35.53
CA ARG A 20 7.03 -30.40 36.52
C ARG A 20 7.26 -30.99 37.92
N PRO A 21 7.36 -30.20 39.01
CA PRO A 21 6.30 -30.21 40.05
C PRO A 21 6.06 -28.87 40.82
N THR A 22 4.77 -28.62 41.12
CA THR A 22 4.09 -28.08 42.33
C THR A 22 4.57 -26.86 43.18
N ALA A 23 3.62 -25.91 43.32
CA ALA A 23 3.24 -25.01 44.44
C ALA A 23 3.93 -23.64 44.71
N SER A 24 3.06 -22.64 44.94
CA SER A 24 3.24 -21.18 45.13
C SER A 24 4.02 -20.75 46.41
N PRO A 25 4.40 -19.46 46.52
CA PRO A 25 3.48 -18.49 47.15
C PRO A 25 3.38 -17.12 46.46
N THR A 26 2.21 -16.53 46.64
CA THR A 26 1.76 -15.17 46.31
C THR A 26 2.81 -14.09 46.61
N SER A 27 3.25 -13.35 45.58
CA SER A 27 3.75 -11.99 45.74
C SER A 27 2.70 -11.02 45.22
N ALA A 28 2.16 -10.21 46.14
CA ALA A 28 1.25 -9.13 45.83
C ALA A 28 1.99 -8.07 45.01
N HIS A 29 1.81 -8.10 43.68
CA HIS A 29 2.19 -6.98 42.84
C HIS A 29 1.19 -5.85 43.05
N THR A 30 1.62 -4.83 43.79
CA THR A 30 0.98 -3.52 43.82
C THR A 30 0.96 -2.95 42.41
N PHE A 31 -0.20 -3.00 41.75
CA PHE A 31 -0.42 -2.33 40.48
C PHE A 31 -0.34 -0.82 40.70
N LYS A 32 0.76 -0.19 40.26
CA LYS A 32 0.76 1.24 39.96
C LYS A 32 -0.27 1.45 38.84
N PRO A 33 -1.19 2.42 38.94
CA PRO A 33 -2.04 2.77 37.82
C PRO A 33 -1.13 3.26 36.68
N GLU A 34 -1.07 2.47 35.62
CA GLU A 34 -0.50 2.88 34.35
C GLU A 34 -1.23 4.15 33.91
N VAL A 35 -0.48 5.23 33.72
CA VAL A 35 -1.02 6.46 33.17
C VAL A 35 -1.41 6.13 31.73
N THR A 36 -2.69 5.82 31.53
CA THR A 36 -3.25 5.57 30.21
C THR A 36 -2.94 6.78 29.34
N LYS A 37 -2.05 6.60 28.35
CA LYS A 37 -1.82 7.58 27.29
C LYS A 37 -3.19 7.98 26.75
N PRO A 38 -3.52 9.28 26.66
CA PRO A 38 -4.80 9.67 26.10
C PRO A 38 -4.92 9.04 24.71
N THR A 39 -6.05 8.36 24.47
CA THR A 39 -6.39 7.87 23.14
C THR A 39 -6.39 9.08 22.22
N VAL A 40 -5.36 9.21 21.39
CA VAL A 40 -5.30 10.25 20.36
C VAL A 40 -6.37 9.88 19.34
N SER A 41 -7.58 10.39 19.55
CA SER A 41 -8.62 10.40 18.53
C SER A 41 -8.19 11.44 17.49
N GLN A 42 -7.47 10.98 16.47
CA GLN A 42 -7.18 11.82 15.33
C GLN A 42 -8.50 12.10 14.62
N ALA A 43 -8.78 13.38 14.35
CA ALA A 43 -9.94 13.75 13.55
C ALA A 43 -9.83 13.07 12.17
N PRO A 44 -10.94 12.57 11.60
CA PRO A 44 -10.91 11.99 10.27
C PRO A 44 -10.30 12.96 9.25
N LEU A 45 -9.43 12.45 8.39
CA LEU A 45 -8.90 13.24 7.28
C LEU A 45 -9.87 13.15 6.09
N PRO A 46 -9.94 14.16 5.21
CA PRO A 46 -10.82 14.11 4.05
C PRO A 46 -10.60 12.82 3.24
N ALA A 47 -11.65 12.01 3.11
CA ALA A 47 -11.62 10.83 2.28
C ALA A 47 -11.48 11.22 0.80
N PRO A 48 -10.82 10.39 -0.03
CA PRO A 48 -10.78 10.62 -1.46
C PRO A 48 -12.19 10.63 -2.06
N THR A 49 -12.42 11.55 -2.98
CA THR A 49 -13.69 11.68 -3.70
C THR A 49 -13.58 11.19 -5.13
N HIS A 50 -12.35 11.10 -5.66
CA HIS A 50 -12.10 10.55 -6.97
C HIS A 50 -10.77 9.79 -7.01
N VAL A 51 -10.72 8.81 -7.91
CA VAL A 51 -9.51 8.08 -8.24
C VAL A 51 -9.44 7.96 -9.76
N LYS A 52 -8.32 8.38 -10.32
CA LYS A 52 -8.02 8.27 -11.74
C LYS A 52 -6.82 7.36 -11.93
N TRP A 53 -6.69 6.73 -13.08
CA TRP A 53 -5.55 5.87 -13.38
C TRP A 53 -4.86 6.21 -14.69
N ALA A 54 -3.58 5.90 -14.72
CA ALA A 54 -2.72 5.99 -15.87
C ALA A 54 -1.77 4.79 -15.90
N ILE A 55 -1.13 4.57 -17.06
CA ILE A 55 -0.02 3.63 -17.16
C ILE A 55 1.18 4.28 -17.83
N ASP A 56 2.33 4.09 -17.21
CA ASP A 56 3.63 4.47 -17.74
C ASP A 56 4.50 3.25 -18.03
N HIS A 57 5.52 3.46 -18.84
CA HIS A 57 6.54 2.46 -19.12
C HIS A 57 7.38 2.19 -17.87
N SER A 58 7.80 0.94 -17.69
CA SER A 58 8.85 0.59 -16.74
C SER A 58 10.19 0.49 -17.47
N ASP A 59 11.27 0.73 -16.74
CA ASP A 59 12.63 0.36 -17.15
C ASP A 59 12.85 -1.17 -17.23
N GLN A 60 11.94 -1.97 -16.67
CA GLN A 60 11.98 -3.42 -16.68
C GLN A 60 11.17 -3.98 -17.86
N PRO A 61 11.75 -4.88 -18.68
CA PRO A 61 11.03 -5.51 -19.78
C PRO A 61 9.78 -6.27 -19.31
N GLY A 62 8.65 -6.08 -20.01
CA GLY A 62 7.38 -6.75 -19.70
C GLY A 62 6.73 -6.30 -18.39
N ARG A 63 7.15 -5.14 -17.87
CA ARG A 63 6.57 -4.49 -16.70
C ARG A 63 6.07 -3.11 -17.09
N HIS A 64 4.99 -2.70 -16.45
CA HIS A 64 4.37 -1.39 -16.61
C HIS A 64 4.19 -0.76 -15.24
N ILE A 65 4.12 0.56 -15.18
CA ILE A 65 3.83 1.29 -13.95
C ILE A 65 2.35 1.65 -13.98
N PHE A 66 1.57 1.02 -13.11
CA PHE A 66 0.18 1.39 -12.87
C PHE A 66 0.12 2.48 -11.82
N GLU A 67 -0.51 3.61 -12.18
CA GLU A 67 -0.55 4.81 -11.37
C GLU A 67 -1.98 5.14 -10.96
N LEU A 68 -2.15 5.57 -9.72
CA LEU A 68 -3.41 6.14 -9.23
C LEU A 68 -3.20 7.59 -8.83
N HIS A 69 -4.10 8.46 -9.30
CA HIS A 69 -4.18 9.87 -8.95
C HIS A 69 -5.47 10.13 -8.18
N TYR A 70 -5.37 10.80 -7.03
CA TYR A 70 -6.50 10.97 -6.13
C TYR A 70 -6.37 12.24 -5.28
N ASP A 71 -7.51 12.72 -4.79
CA ASP A 71 -7.57 13.78 -3.78
C ASP A 71 -7.70 13.22 -2.36
N GLY A 72 -7.56 14.09 -1.37
CA GLY A 72 -7.74 13.71 0.04
C GLY A 72 -6.65 12.75 0.54
N SER A 73 -7.02 11.95 1.55
CA SER A 73 -6.09 11.10 2.29
C SER A 73 -6.51 9.64 2.25
N ALA A 74 -5.60 8.78 1.79
CA ALA A 74 -5.77 7.33 1.75
C ALA A 74 -4.67 6.64 2.58
N MET A 75 -4.95 5.42 3.02
CA MET A 75 -4.00 4.49 3.65
C MET A 75 -3.58 3.35 2.71
N GLY A 76 -4.37 3.10 1.66
CA GLY A 76 -4.08 2.11 0.64
C GLY A 76 -5.24 1.98 -0.34
N PHE A 77 -4.97 1.28 -1.45
CA PHE A 77 -5.94 1.05 -2.51
C PHE A 77 -6.01 -0.41 -2.89
N ARG A 78 -7.21 -0.86 -3.25
CA ARG A 78 -7.45 -2.15 -3.90
C ARG A 78 -8.30 -1.90 -5.14
N VAL A 79 -7.78 -2.25 -6.30
CA VAL A 79 -8.55 -2.28 -7.55
C VAL A 79 -9.23 -3.64 -7.61
N VAL A 80 -10.55 -3.64 -7.76
CA VAL A 80 -11.35 -4.85 -7.85
C VAL A 80 -12.23 -4.81 -9.09
N ASP A 81 -12.43 -5.97 -9.71
CA ASP A 81 -13.26 -6.10 -10.90
C ASP A 81 -14.77 -6.05 -10.58
N ASP A 82 -15.61 -6.15 -11.60
CA ASP A 82 -17.06 -6.16 -11.47
C ASP A 82 -17.60 -7.31 -10.60
N ALA A 83 -16.94 -8.47 -10.64
CA ALA A 83 -17.22 -9.62 -9.77
C ALA A 83 -16.71 -9.45 -8.32
N GLY A 84 -15.91 -8.42 -8.04
CA GLY A 84 -15.30 -8.15 -6.74
C GLY A 84 -14.03 -8.95 -6.44
N ARG A 85 -13.41 -9.50 -7.48
CA ARG A 85 -12.07 -10.10 -7.37
C ARG A 85 -11.03 -9.00 -7.33
N LEU A 86 -10.02 -9.22 -6.49
CA LEU A 86 -8.87 -8.32 -6.39
C LEU A 86 -8.00 -8.42 -7.64
N VAL A 87 -7.75 -7.28 -8.28
CA VAL A 87 -6.86 -7.14 -9.43
C VAL A 87 -5.51 -6.60 -8.99
N ILE A 88 -5.50 -5.46 -8.27
CA ILE A 88 -4.26 -4.76 -7.87
C ILE A 88 -4.37 -4.27 -6.43
N VAL A 89 -3.29 -4.38 -5.65
CA VAL A 89 -3.12 -3.70 -4.37
C VAL A 89 -2.04 -2.63 -4.52
N LEU A 90 -2.34 -1.41 -4.10
CA LEU A 90 -1.37 -0.32 -4.10
C LEU A 90 -1.17 0.22 -2.69
N PRO A 91 0.07 0.19 -2.16
CA PRO A 91 0.39 0.98 -0.98
C PRO A 91 0.37 2.48 -1.32
N ILE A 92 0.37 3.32 -0.29
CA ILE A 92 0.60 4.76 -0.47
C ILE A 92 2.11 5.01 -0.54
N ALA A 93 2.60 5.26 -1.75
CA ALA A 93 3.93 5.80 -1.98
C ALA A 93 3.79 7.28 -2.36
N GLY A 94 4.65 8.14 -1.82
CA GLY A 94 4.68 9.54 -2.23
C GLY A 94 5.39 9.65 -3.57
N SER A 95 4.74 10.25 -4.58
CA SER A 95 5.30 10.44 -5.92
C SER A 95 6.73 10.95 -5.84
N GLY A 96 7.71 10.12 -6.23
CA GLY A 96 9.08 10.58 -6.43
C GLY A 96 9.12 11.73 -7.44
N ILE A 97 10.28 12.35 -7.64
CA ILE A 97 10.41 13.40 -8.66
C ILE A 97 10.37 12.71 -10.03
N PHE A 98 9.18 12.63 -10.63
CA PHE A 98 9.00 12.12 -11.98
C PHE A 98 9.22 13.25 -13.01
N GLY A 99 9.83 12.90 -14.14
CA GLY A 99 10.05 13.84 -15.25
C GLY A 99 8.77 14.18 -16.02
N PRO A 100 8.76 15.26 -16.83
CA PRO A 100 7.60 15.65 -17.63
C PRO A 100 7.18 14.60 -18.68
N GLU A 101 8.03 13.62 -18.93
CA GLU A 101 7.78 12.49 -19.81
C GLU A 101 7.04 11.33 -19.15
N THR A 102 6.63 11.43 -17.90
CA THR A 102 5.92 10.33 -17.23
C THR A 102 4.42 10.56 -17.23
N CYS A 103 3.64 9.47 -17.16
CA CYS A 103 2.21 9.62 -16.92
C CYS A 103 1.93 10.24 -15.55
N MET A 104 2.79 10.00 -14.55
CA MET A 104 2.60 10.63 -13.26
C MET A 104 2.63 12.16 -13.33
N ALA A 105 3.49 12.73 -14.17
CA ALA A 105 3.56 14.17 -14.38
C ALA A 105 2.44 14.69 -15.31
N VAL A 106 2.09 13.94 -16.36
CA VAL A 106 1.11 14.37 -17.38
C VAL A 106 -0.33 14.25 -16.90
N ALA A 107 -0.66 13.16 -16.19
CA ALA A 107 -2.02 12.85 -15.76
C ALA A 107 -2.39 13.51 -14.42
N LYS A 108 -1.40 13.99 -13.66
CA LYS A 108 -1.64 14.71 -12.42
C LYS A 108 -2.31 16.05 -12.70
N THR A 109 -3.54 16.21 -12.19
CA THR A 109 -4.31 17.45 -12.32
C THR A 109 -4.43 18.16 -10.99
N GLY A 110 -4.24 19.49 -10.99
CA GLY A 110 -4.47 20.32 -9.81
C GLY A 110 -3.67 19.86 -8.58
N THR A 111 -4.37 19.50 -7.50
CA THR A 111 -3.78 19.12 -6.22
C THR A 111 -3.73 17.61 -5.99
N ASP A 112 -3.90 16.80 -7.03
CA ASP A 112 -3.95 15.35 -6.90
C ASP A 112 -2.61 14.79 -6.35
N THR A 113 -2.72 13.83 -5.43
CA THR A 113 -1.63 12.97 -5.01
C THR A 113 -1.54 11.79 -5.96
N ALA A 114 -0.36 11.19 -6.10
CA ALA A 114 -0.17 10.00 -6.91
C ALA A 114 0.56 8.90 -6.15
N THR A 115 0.12 7.66 -6.35
CA THR A 115 0.81 6.42 -5.93
C THR A 115 0.89 5.45 -7.10
N TRP A 116 1.79 4.47 -7.06
CA TRP A 116 2.02 3.56 -8.19
C TRP A 116 2.55 2.21 -7.75
N VAL A 117 2.41 1.23 -8.64
CA VAL A 117 2.98 -0.11 -8.50
C VAL A 117 3.36 -0.65 -9.88
N GLY A 118 4.38 -1.50 -9.93
CA GLY A 118 4.67 -2.24 -11.14
C GLY A 118 3.63 -3.35 -11.38
N VAL A 119 3.12 -3.48 -12.60
CA VAL A 119 2.24 -4.58 -13.05
C VAL A 119 2.88 -5.34 -14.21
N ASP A 120 2.46 -6.58 -14.43
CA ASP A 120 2.91 -7.37 -15.60
C ASP A 120 2.09 -7.04 -16.86
N GLU A 121 2.58 -7.53 -17.99
CA GLU A 121 1.91 -7.42 -19.29
C GLU A 121 0.46 -7.92 -19.27
N ALA A 122 0.18 -9.04 -18.59
CA ALA A 122 -1.16 -9.61 -18.57
C ALA A 122 -2.15 -8.69 -17.82
N THR A 123 -1.73 -8.12 -16.70
CA THR A 123 -2.51 -7.14 -15.95
C THR A 123 -2.67 -5.83 -16.74
N TYR A 124 -1.63 -5.40 -17.44
CA TYR A 124 -1.68 -4.24 -18.33
C TYR A 124 -2.76 -4.40 -19.41
N GLU A 125 -2.71 -5.49 -20.17
CA GLU A 125 -3.67 -5.79 -21.23
C GLU A 125 -5.10 -5.92 -20.71
N ASP A 126 -5.26 -6.54 -19.53
CA ASP A 126 -6.57 -6.64 -18.87
C ASP A 126 -7.13 -5.27 -18.51
N LEU A 127 -6.31 -4.36 -17.98
CA LEU A 127 -6.72 -2.99 -17.67
C LEU A 127 -7.14 -2.22 -18.93
N LEU A 128 -6.46 -2.41 -20.07
CA LEU A 128 -6.83 -1.74 -21.32
C LEU A 128 -8.25 -2.07 -21.77
N VAL A 129 -8.70 -3.29 -21.51
CA VAL A 129 -10.00 -3.78 -21.96
C VAL A 129 -11.09 -3.54 -20.90
N HIS A 130 -10.77 -3.76 -19.63
CA HIS A 130 -11.78 -3.91 -18.58
C HIS A 130 -11.77 -2.80 -17.51
N ALA A 131 -10.79 -1.90 -17.47
CA ALA A 131 -10.69 -0.93 -16.36
C ALA A 131 -11.94 -0.06 -16.16
N ALA A 132 -12.73 0.18 -17.21
CA ALA A 132 -13.99 0.92 -17.10
C ALA A 132 -15.06 0.22 -16.24
N SER A 133 -14.98 -1.10 -16.04
CA SER A 133 -15.85 -1.85 -15.12
C SER A 133 -15.26 -1.98 -13.72
N TYR A 134 -14.01 -1.57 -13.52
CA TYR A 134 -13.31 -1.73 -12.25
C TYR A 134 -13.68 -0.63 -11.27
N ARG A 135 -13.57 -0.96 -9.98
CA ARG A 135 -13.76 -0.03 -8.88
C ARG A 135 -12.54 -0.06 -7.97
N VAL A 136 -12.36 1.03 -7.24
CA VAL A 136 -11.27 1.17 -6.26
C VAL A 136 -11.86 1.21 -4.87
N GLU A 137 -11.46 0.25 -4.05
CA GLU A 137 -11.68 0.29 -2.61
C GLU A 137 -10.51 1.04 -1.98
N VAL A 138 -10.83 2.13 -1.29
CA VAL A 138 -9.86 3.03 -0.66
C VAL A 138 -9.98 2.90 0.84
N GLU A 139 -8.89 2.53 1.50
CA GLU A 139 -8.80 2.56 2.96
C GLU A 139 -8.53 4.00 3.40
N THR A 140 -9.35 4.54 4.31
CA THR A 140 -9.29 5.96 4.73
C THR A 140 -8.98 6.10 6.22
N ILE A 141 -8.52 7.29 6.60
CA ILE A 141 -8.28 7.65 8.01
C ILE A 141 -9.58 8.15 8.62
N GLY A 142 -10.31 7.27 9.31
CA GLY A 142 -11.48 7.61 10.11
C GLY A 142 -12.84 7.43 9.42
N HIS A 143 -12.89 7.03 8.14
CA HIS A 143 -14.16 6.75 7.42
C HIS A 143 -14.34 5.28 7.02
N GLY A 144 -13.38 4.40 7.34
CA GLY A 144 -13.39 3.01 6.89
C GLY A 144 -13.01 2.90 5.41
N THR A 145 -13.61 1.95 4.71
CA THR A 145 -13.38 1.75 3.27
C THR A 145 -14.43 2.49 2.45
N VAL A 146 -14.00 3.29 1.49
CA VAL A 146 -14.88 3.89 0.47
C VAL A 146 -14.65 3.23 -0.88
N THR A 147 -15.69 3.17 -1.71
CA THR A 147 -15.61 2.58 -3.06
C THR A 147 -15.86 3.66 -4.10
N LEU A 148 -14.92 3.81 -5.03
CA LEU A 148 -14.92 4.84 -6.06
C LEU A 148 -14.77 4.22 -7.45
N PRO A 149 -15.29 4.87 -8.50
CA PRO A 149 -15.00 4.45 -9.87
C PRO A 149 -13.52 4.64 -10.20
N LEU A 150 -12.98 3.76 -11.05
CA LEU A 150 -11.62 3.87 -11.59
C LEU A 150 -11.66 4.69 -12.90
N VAL A 151 -11.38 5.99 -12.83
CA VAL A 151 -11.53 6.88 -13.99
C VAL A 151 -10.27 6.86 -14.86
N ASP A 152 -10.40 6.56 -16.13
CA ASP A 152 -9.25 6.58 -17.05
C ASP A 152 -8.81 8.01 -17.37
N THR A 153 -7.52 8.27 -17.21
CA THR A 153 -6.89 9.55 -17.62
C THR A 153 -6.61 9.59 -19.11
N GLY A 154 -6.59 8.43 -19.78
CA GLY A 154 -6.14 8.29 -21.16
C GLY A 154 -4.63 8.37 -21.35
N CYS A 155 -3.84 8.54 -20.27
CA CYS A 155 -2.39 8.52 -20.35
C CYS A 155 -1.88 7.08 -20.38
N ARG A 156 -1.23 6.73 -21.49
CA ARG A 156 -0.53 5.47 -21.74
C ARG A 156 0.80 5.78 -22.38
N ARG A 157 1.90 5.38 -21.74
CA ARG A 157 3.22 5.35 -22.38
C ARG A 157 3.73 3.92 -22.37
N SER A 158 3.99 3.41 -23.57
CA SER A 158 4.54 2.07 -23.85
C SER A 158 6.05 2.13 -24.03
#